data_AF-A0AA90Q9G8-F1
#
_entry.id   AF-A0AA90Q9G8-F1
#
_cell.length_a   1.000
_cell.length_b   1.000
_cell.length_c   1.000
_cell.angle_alpha   90.00
_cell.angle_beta   90.00
_cell.angle_gamma   90.00
#
_symmetry.space_group_name_H-M   'P 1'
#
loop_
_entity.id
_entity.type
_entity.pdbx_description
1 polymer ?
#
loop_
_entity_poly.entity_id
_entity_poly.type
_entity_poly.pdbx_seq_one_letter_code
_entity_poly.pdbx_strand_id
1 'polypeptide(L)'
;MQKARYLSVRAFLRAREVPMAIILLCCCVMSMICETYLLTFKNWVDAPAYIFLAPTLRTAMHGCTIRYTPSPGSVRFRPDAAFKAVRAPATLLVHDNLFHIDLTDCLPMLDAQRTFLKKTLIDPIATNTTLMVLLLGALCIFVAKAYSVSLFSVDLTETIVKLGWSLLGAGVFAVIMKSGQFTELFQKHIADVMYDPANATNAAILPEKWRLFSLARIKQLLPESYAKAAVDGIEKRFFDDELDYHFEKLDIAYKITVDDQDRAKIVNTMTTNLQIRRNLANPMFRQTVRADASVTLTNVFINGVKVNLADTSLFKMTCNPDEHQLVLKLKDYAPGAESITLERTFETVQNLKTEPFITAVMTRFSKGATIRANITDEHTVRFVPMGFNAPGKPVLDGNEFHTWVIAKPGDLLLPGHGYIIIIVPVQIDTGS
;
A
#
# COMPACT_ATOMS: atom_id res chain seq x y z
N MET A 1 -5.43 -17.79 -18.22
CA MET A 1 -4.09 -17.64 -18.84
C MET A 1 -4.06 -17.28 -20.33
N GLN A 2 -5.15 -17.40 -21.13
CA GLN A 2 -5.12 -17.02 -22.56
C GLN A 2 -5.35 -15.51 -22.86
N LYS A 3 -5.95 -14.73 -21.95
CA LYS A 3 -6.17 -13.27 -22.15
C LYS A 3 -4.89 -12.41 -22.04
N ALA A 4 -3.83 -12.91 -21.40
CA ALA A 4 -2.59 -12.16 -21.22
C ALA A 4 -1.67 -12.17 -22.46
N ARG A 5 -1.78 -13.19 -23.34
CA ARG A 5 -0.96 -13.26 -24.56
C ARG A 5 -1.43 -12.31 -25.67
N TYR A 6 -2.74 -12.03 -25.77
CA TYR A 6 -3.30 -11.14 -26.80
C TYR A 6 -2.98 -9.65 -26.60
N LEU A 7 -2.75 -9.21 -25.36
CA LEU A 7 -2.36 -7.83 -25.06
C LEU A 7 -0.89 -7.54 -25.39
N SER A 8 0.00 -8.54 -25.27
CA SER A 8 1.43 -8.38 -25.57
C SER A 8 1.72 -8.18 -27.07
N VAL A 9 0.97 -8.86 -27.96
CA VAL A 9 1.15 -8.75 -29.42
C VAL A 9 0.60 -7.42 -29.95
N ARG A 10 -0.51 -6.90 -29.40
CA ARG A 10 -1.07 -5.60 -29.79
C ARG A 10 -0.22 -4.42 -29.31
N ALA A 11 0.43 -4.55 -28.15
CA ALA A 11 1.40 -3.57 -27.67
C ALA A 11 2.71 -3.61 -28.50
N PHE A 12 3.17 -4.81 -28.88
CA PHE A 12 4.36 -5.00 -29.72
C PHE A 12 4.16 -4.49 -31.16
N LEU A 13 2.96 -4.63 -31.74
CA LEU A 13 2.62 -4.10 -33.06
C LEU A 13 2.51 -2.57 -33.07
N ARG A 14 1.94 -1.95 -32.02
CA ARG A 14 1.94 -0.46 -31.88
C ARG A 14 3.33 0.12 -31.63
N ALA A 15 4.20 -0.61 -30.93
CA ALA A 15 5.59 -0.17 -30.71
C ALA A 15 6.43 -0.15 -32.00
N ARG A 16 6.03 -0.87 -33.06
CA ARG A 16 6.65 -0.82 -34.40
C ARG A 16 6.09 0.29 -35.30
N GLU A 17 4.87 0.76 -35.07
CA GLU A 17 4.27 1.86 -35.83
C GLU A 17 4.85 3.23 -35.44
N VAL A 18 5.23 3.41 -34.17
CA VAL A 18 5.85 4.66 -33.67
C VAL A 18 7.19 4.99 -34.35
N PRO A 19 8.17 4.06 -34.50
CA PRO A 19 9.40 4.37 -35.22
C PRO A 19 9.14 4.59 -36.71
N MET A 20 8.17 3.92 -37.33
CA MET A 20 7.85 4.14 -38.74
C MET A 20 7.17 5.50 -38.99
N ALA A 21 6.30 5.95 -38.08
CA ALA A 21 5.68 7.27 -38.10
C ALA A 21 6.71 8.39 -37.82
N ILE A 22 7.68 8.16 -36.94
CA ILE A 22 8.78 9.10 -36.67
C ILE A 22 9.75 9.16 -37.87
N ILE A 23 10.04 8.04 -38.53
CA ILE A 23 10.85 8.00 -39.77
C ILE A 23 10.11 8.73 -40.91
N LEU A 24 8.80 8.52 -41.06
CA LEU A 24 7.97 9.26 -42.03
C LEU A 24 7.88 10.75 -41.69
N LEU A 25 7.80 11.12 -40.41
CA LEU A 25 7.85 12.51 -39.96
C LEU A 25 9.21 13.15 -40.27
N CYS A 26 10.32 12.44 -40.02
CA CYS A 26 11.65 12.88 -40.39
C CYS A 26 11.82 13.00 -41.91
N CYS A 27 11.26 12.08 -42.70
CA CYS A 27 11.30 12.16 -44.16
C CYS A 27 10.43 13.31 -44.71
N CYS A 28 9.24 13.55 -44.16
CA CYS A 28 8.38 14.68 -44.56
C CYS A 28 8.98 16.03 -44.14
N VAL A 29 9.56 16.11 -42.93
CA VAL A 29 10.26 17.33 -42.47
C VAL A 29 11.53 17.56 -43.30
N MET A 30 12.30 16.51 -43.62
CA MET A 30 13.44 16.63 -44.54
C MET A 30 13.01 17.00 -45.97
N SER A 31 11.87 16.51 -46.46
CA SER A 31 11.31 16.90 -47.76
C SER A 31 10.90 18.37 -47.79
N MET A 32 10.22 18.86 -46.74
CA MET A 32 9.86 20.28 -46.61
C MET A 32 11.11 21.16 -46.43
N ILE A 33 12.12 20.70 -45.70
CA ILE A 33 13.41 21.39 -45.58
C ILE A 33 14.12 21.43 -46.93
N CYS A 34 14.07 20.37 -47.73
CA CYS A 34 14.65 20.32 -49.07
C CYS A 34 13.94 21.28 -50.04
N GLU A 35 12.60 21.38 -50.01
CA GLU A 35 11.84 22.35 -50.78
C GLU A 35 12.11 23.79 -50.34
N THR A 36 12.25 24.03 -49.02
CA THR A 36 12.55 25.36 -48.48
C THR A 36 13.99 25.78 -48.80
N TYR A 37 14.95 24.85 -48.77
CA TYR A 37 16.33 25.07 -49.23
C TYR A 37 16.39 25.32 -50.75
N LEU A 38 15.61 24.59 -51.56
CA LEU A 38 15.49 24.80 -53.01
C LEU A 38 14.87 26.16 -53.36
N LEU A 39 13.92 26.65 -52.55
CA LEU A 39 13.30 27.97 -52.71
C LEU A 39 14.23 29.12 -52.28
N THR A 40 15.10 28.91 -51.29
CA THR A 40 16.09 29.93 -50.88
C THR A 40 17.36 29.94 -51.76
N PHE A 41 17.77 28.80 -52.31
CA PHE A 41 18.90 28.72 -53.26
C PHE A 41 18.59 29.28 -54.64
N LYS A 42 17.31 29.45 -55.01
CA LYS A 42 16.89 30.00 -56.33
C LYS A 42 17.27 31.48 -56.53
N ASN A 43 17.75 32.17 -55.49
CA ASN A 43 18.25 33.54 -55.55
C ASN A 43 19.78 33.65 -55.80
N TRP A 44 20.50 32.53 -55.95
CA TRP A 44 21.92 32.50 -56.28
C TRP A 44 22.14 31.57 -57.48
N VAL A 45 22.42 32.11 -58.66
CA VAL A 45 22.83 31.32 -59.83
C VAL A 45 24.32 31.58 -60.06
N ASP A 46 25.13 30.52 -59.91
CA ASP A 46 26.18 30.12 -60.87
C ASP A 46 26.97 28.92 -60.31
N ALA A 47 26.67 27.70 -60.80
CA ALA A 47 27.63 26.63 -61.14
C ALA A 47 26.93 25.24 -61.26
N PRO A 48 27.37 24.35 -62.17
CA PRO A 48 26.64 23.15 -62.58
C PRO A 48 27.19 21.87 -61.91
N ALA A 49 26.32 21.08 -61.27
CA ALA A 49 26.69 19.73 -60.82
C ALA A 49 25.44 18.87 -60.48
N TYR A 50 25.24 17.81 -61.29
CA TYR A 50 24.48 16.56 -61.02
C TYR A 50 22.96 16.67 -60.82
N ILE A 51 22.08 16.14 -61.69
CA ILE A 51 21.93 14.74 -62.16
C ILE A 51 22.07 13.75 -61.00
N PHE A 52 21.01 13.58 -60.21
CA PHE A 52 20.59 12.32 -59.58
C PHE A 52 19.40 12.63 -58.64
N LEU A 53 18.16 12.58 -59.16
CA LEU A 53 16.89 12.39 -58.40
C LEU A 53 15.68 12.53 -59.35
N ALA A 54 15.73 11.86 -60.50
CA ALA A 54 14.61 11.83 -61.46
C ALA A 54 13.58 10.67 -61.34
N PRO A 55 13.66 9.64 -60.46
CA PRO A 55 12.63 8.59 -60.46
C PRO A 55 11.38 8.90 -59.64
N THR A 56 11.46 9.69 -58.56
CA THR A 56 10.35 9.80 -57.57
C THR A 56 9.31 10.88 -57.87
N LEU A 57 9.63 11.84 -58.75
CA LEU A 57 8.68 12.86 -59.22
C LEU A 57 7.85 12.40 -60.43
N ARG A 58 8.23 11.28 -61.07
CA ARG A 58 7.55 10.78 -62.29
C ARG A 58 6.22 10.09 -61.99
N THR A 59 5.99 9.67 -60.76
CA THR A 59 4.76 8.97 -60.34
C THR A 59 3.64 9.90 -59.88
N ALA A 60 3.94 11.17 -59.57
CA ALA A 60 2.93 12.14 -59.10
C ALA A 60 2.20 12.87 -60.24
N MET A 61 2.67 12.78 -61.48
CA MET A 61 2.07 13.47 -62.65
C MET A 61 1.46 12.51 -63.69
N HIS A 62 0.89 11.38 -63.25
CA HIS A 62 0.11 10.49 -64.14
C HIS A 62 -1.39 10.77 -64.17
N GLY A 63 -1.86 11.87 -63.55
CA GLY A 63 -3.29 12.24 -63.51
C GLY A 63 -3.75 13.35 -64.46
N CYS A 64 -2.85 14.10 -65.10
CA CYS A 64 -3.24 15.21 -65.96
C CYS A 64 -3.41 14.76 -67.41
N THR A 65 -4.63 14.39 -67.80
CA THR A 65 -5.00 14.20 -69.20
C THR A 65 -5.17 15.56 -69.88
N ILE A 66 -4.21 15.96 -70.72
CA ILE A 66 -4.38 17.11 -71.62
C ILE A 66 -5.33 16.68 -72.75
N ARG A 67 -6.59 17.13 -72.74
CA ARG A 67 -7.51 16.92 -73.86
C ARG A 67 -7.29 18.01 -74.91
N TYR A 68 -6.94 17.59 -76.12
CA TYR A 68 -6.91 18.46 -77.30
C TYR A 68 -8.21 18.29 -78.08
N THR A 69 -9.00 19.35 -78.23
CA THR A 69 -10.16 19.40 -79.13
C THR A 69 -9.82 20.26 -80.34
N PRO A 70 -9.68 19.71 -81.55
CA PRO A 70 -9.47 20.54 -82.73
C PRO A 70 -10.80 21.17 -83.15
N SER A 71 -10.80 22.47 -83.47
CA SER A 71 -11.89 23.09 -84.23
C SER A 71 -11.74 22.75 -85.72
N PRO A 72 -12.84 22.72 -86.50
CA PRO A 72 -12.77 22.36 -87.91
C PRO A 72 -12.17 23.51 -88.72
N GLY A 73 -10.94 23.33 -89.21
CA GLY A 73 -10.30 24.27 -90.14
C GLY A 73 -8.78 24.44 -90.04
N SER A 74 -8.02 23.53 -89.43
CA SER A 74 -6.56 23.73 -89.29
C SER A 74 -5.74 23.15 -90.46
N VAL A 75 -5.02 24.04 -91.14
CA VAL A 75 -3.91 23.74 -92.05
C VAL A 75 -2.66 23.38 -91.23
N ARG A 76 -1.94 22.33 -91.64
CA ARG A 76 -0.68 21.89 -91.02
C ARG A 76 0.43 22.93 -91.18
N PHE A 77 1.16 23.23 -90.10
CA PHE A 77 2.54 23.72 -90.18
C PHE A 77 3.46 22.96 -89.21
N ARG A 78 4.67 22.66 -89.71
CA ARG A 78 5.78 22.03 -88.98
C ARG A 78 6.58 23.08 -88.18
N PRO A 79 7.36 22.63 -87.18
CA PRO A 79 7.86 23.45 -86.09
C PRO A 79 9.20 24.09 -86.45
N ASP A 80 9.40 25.35 -86.09
CA ASP A 80 10.71 25.95 -85.82
C ASP A 80 10.49 27.35 -85.23
N ALA A 81 10.77 27.53 -83.93
CA ALA A 81 11.37 28.76 -83.39
C ALA A 81 11.49 28.74 -81.86
N ALA A 82 12.71 29.06 -81.43
CA ALA A 82 13.22 29.29 -80.09
C ALA A 82 12.28 30.02 -79.10
N PHE A 83 12.16 29.48 -77.88
CA PHE A 83 11.60 30.18 -76.73
C PHE A 83 12.67 31.04 -76.04
N LYS A 84 12.43 32.36 -76.00
CA LYS A 84 13.20 33.33 -75.22
C LYS A 84 12.41 33.63 -73.94
N ALA A 85 13.00 33.37 -72.78
CA ALA A 85 12.37 33.56 -71.48
C ALA A 85 12.28 35.05 -71.10
N VAL A 86 11.08 35.50 -70.66
CA VAL A 86 10.86 36.81 -70.03
C VAL A 86 10.26 36.59 -68.63
N ARG A 87 10.79 37.32 -67.65
CA ARG A 87 10.43 37.34 -66.22
C ARG A 87 9.08 38.03 -65.96
N ALA A 88 8.41 37.60 -64.89
CA ALA A 88 7.31 38.21 -64.11
C ALA A 88 5.91 37.53 -64.23
N PRO A 89 5.07 37.60 -63.17
CA PRO A 89 4.23 36.50 -62.69
C PRO A 89 2.93 36.31 -63.50
N ALA A 90 2.58 35.05 -63.69
CA ALA A 90 1.24 34.57 -64.02
C ALA A 90 0.53 35.24 -65.20
N THR A 91 1.18 35.39 -66.36
CA THR A 91 0.50 35.24 -67.67
C THR A 91 1.54 34.99 -68.76
N LEU A 92 1.61 33.76 -69.27
CA LEU A 92 2.48 33.41 -70.40
C LEU A 92 1.65 33.66 -71.68
N LEU A 93 1.72 34.88 -72.21
CA LEU A 93 1.16 35.22 -73.52
C LEU A 93 2.11 34.69 -74.60
N VAL A 94 1.75 33.55 -75.18
CA VAL A 94 2.27 33.07 -76.46
C VAL A 94 1.16 33.30 -77.48
N HIS A 95 1.51 33.92 -78.60
CA HIS A 95 0.60 34.25 -79.70
C HIS A 95 -0.38 33.10 -80.03
N ASP A 96 -1.67 33.46 -80.04
CA ASP A 96 -2.82 32.79 -80.67
C ASP A 96 -3.07 31.30 -80.35
N ASN A 97 -2.99 30.92 -79.07
CA ASN A 97 -3.81 29.85 -78.48
C ASN A 97 -3.93 30.03 -76.96
N LEU A 98 -5.14 30.32 -76.46
CA LEU A 98 -5.43 30.42 -75.02
C LEU A 98 -5.38 29.02 -74.38
N PHE A 99 -4.44 28.78 -73.47
CA PHE A 99 -4.53 27.66 -72.51
C PHE A 99 -5.17 28.17 -71.21
N HIS A 100 -6.43 27.81 -70.97
CA HIS A 100 -7.04 27.90 -69.64
C HIS A 100 -6.49 26.74 -68.80
N ILE A 101 -5.63 27.03 -67.82
CA ILE A 101 -5.31 26.07 -66.76
C ILE A 101 -6.37 26.28 -65.67
N ASP A 102 -7.36 25.41 -65.63
CA ASP A 102 -8.39 25.41 -64.60
C ASP A 102 -7.80 24.82 -63.31
N LEU A 103 -7.64 25.66 -62.29
CA LEU A 103 -7.10 25.27 -60.98
C LEU A 103 -8.18 24.65 -60.07
N THR A 104 -9.43 24.53 -60.53
CA THR A 104 -10.52 23.92 -59.76
C THR A 104 -10.29 22.43 -59.46
N ASP A 105 -9.55 21.71 -60.31
CA ASP A 105 -9.22 20.29 -60.10
C ASP A 105 -8.15 20.04 -59.01
N CYS A 106 -7.44 21.08 -58.55
CA CYS A 106 -6.42 20.96 -57.48
C CYS A 106 -6.99 21.13 -56.06
N LEU A 107 -8.18 21.73 -55.91
CA LEU A 107 -8.84 21.95 -54.62
C LEU A 107 -9.15 20.66 -53.83
N PRO A 108 -9.73 19.59 -54.42
CA PRO A 108 -10.04 18.38 -53.67
C PRO A 108 -8.79 17.62 -53.19
N MET A 109 -7.66 17.76 -53.89
CA MET A 109 -6.38 17.15 -53.48
C MET A 109 -5.82 17.83 -52.22
N LEU A 110 -5.94 19.15 -52.12
CA LEU A 110 -5.50 19.92 -50.95
C LEU A 110 -6.36 19.62 -49.71
N ASP A 111 -7.68 19.46 -49.88
CA ASP A 111 -8.58 19.11 -48.78
C ASP A 111 -8.38 17.67 -48.27
N ALA A 112 -8.05 16.73 -49.18
CA ALA A 112 -7.70 15.36 -48.80
C ALA A 112 -6.38 15.32 -47.98
N GLN A 113 -5.37 16.08 -48.39
CA GLN A 113 -4.10 16.20 -47.65
C GLN A 113 -4.29 16.86 -46.27
N ARG A 114 -5.10 17.92 -46.20
CA ARG A 114 -5.43 18.60 -44.94
C ARG A 114 -6.16 17.67 -43.96
N THR A 115 -7.10 16.88 -44.46
CA THR A 115 -7.86 15.91 -43.64
C THR A 115 -6.98 14.78 -43.15
N PHE A 116 -6.06 14.29 -43.98
CA PHE A 116 -5.07 13.28 -43.60
C PHE A 116 -4.12 13.80 -42.52
N LEU A 117 -3.57 15.00 -42.68
CA LEU A 117 -2.70 15.65 -41.69
C LEU A 117 -3.42 15.86 -40.36
N LYS A 118 -4.68 16.32 -40.40
CA LYS A 118 -5.46 16.55 -39.18
C LYS A 118 -5.69 15.24 -38.41
N LYS A 119 -6.19 14.20 -39.07
CA LYS A 119 -6.52 12.93 -38.42
C LYS A 119 -5.30 12.11 -37.99
N THR A 120 -4.21 12.16 -38.75
CA THR A 120 -3.05 11.27 -38.54
C THR A 120 -1.99 11.89 -37.65
N LEU A 121 -1.84 13.22 -37.67
CA LEU A 121 -0.81 13.93 -36.93
C LEU A 121 -1.39 14.84 -35.84
N ILE A 122 -2.32 15.73 -36.18
CA ILE A 122 -2.77 16.77 -35.25
C ILE A 122 -3.59 16.17 -34.11
N ASP A 123 -4.58 15.32 -34.41
CA ASP A 123 -5.50 14.77 -33.41
C ASP A 123 -4.78 13.85 -32.38
N PRO A 124 -3.84 12.97 -32.77
CA PRO A 124 -3.07 12.15 -31.81
C PRO A 124 -2.09 12.95 -30.95
N ILE A 125 -1.49 14.01 -31.50
CA ILE A 125 -0.60 14.92 -30.77
C ILE A 125 -1.42 15.74 -29.77
N ALA A 126 -2.58 16.25 -30.20
CA ALA A 126 -3.41 17.12 -29.38
C ALA A 126 -4.09 16.42 -28.19
N THR A 127 -4.34 15.12 -28.32
CA THR A 127 -4.96 14.32 -27.26
C THR A 127 -3.95 13.77 -26.24
N ASN A 128 -2.64 13.83 -26.53
CA ASN A 128 -1.60 13.33 -25.65
C ASN A 128 -0.66 14.46 -25.18
N THR A 129 -0.99 15.06 -24.04
CA THR A 129 -0.24 16.18 -23.43
C THR A 129 1.25 15.88 -23.29
N THR A 130 1.62 14.62 -23.00
CA THR A 130 3.03 14.22 -22.88
C THR A 130 3.77 14.27 -24.21
N LEU A 131 3.10 13.85 -25.28
CA LEU A 131 3.67 13.87 -26.64
C LEU A 131 3.72 15.31 -27.19
N MET A 132 2.74 16.14 -26.86
CA MET A 132 2.78 17.60 -27.09
C MET A 132 4.01 18.24 -26.45
N VAL A 133 4.27 17.99 -25.17
CA VAL A 133 5.41 18.57 -24.43
C VAL A 133 6.75 18.12 -25.02
N LEU A 134 6.84 16.85 -25.43
CA LEU A 134 8.04 16.30 -26.06
C LEU A 134 8.29 16.91 -27.45
N LEU A 135 7.25 17.03 -28.27
CA LEU A 135 7.34 17.67 -29.59
C LEU A 135 7.64 19.16 -29.50
N LEU A 136 7.05 19.86 -28.52
CA LEU A 136 7.32 21.28 -28.27
C LEU A 136 8.78 21.48 -27.86
N GLY A 137 9.32 20.62 -26.98
CA GLY A 137 10.73 20.65 -26.60
C GLY A 137 11.67 20.42 -27.80
N ALA A 138 11.37 19.43 -28.64
CA ALA A 138 12.13 19.16 -29.87
C ALA A 138 12.05 20.33 -30.86
N LEU A 139 10.88 20.95 -31.01
CA LEU A 139 10.66 22.10 -31.86
C LEU A 139 11.44 23.33 -31.36
N CYS A 140 11.44 23.61 -30.06
CA CYS A 140 12.23 24.69 -29.47
C CYS A 140 13.73 24.53 -29.77
N ILE A 141 14.28 23.32 -29.63
CA ILE A 141 15.69 23.05 -29.96
C ILE A 141 15.95 23.23 -31.45
N PHE A 142 15.04 22.75 -32.31
CA PHE A 142 15.17 22.86 -33.76
C PHE A 142 15.16 24.33 -34.22
N VAL A 143 14.18 25.12 -33.77
CA VAL A 143 14.04 26.54 -34.12
C VAL A 143 15.25 27.33 -33.63
N ALA A 144 15.69 27.10 -32.39
CA ALA A 144 16.86 27.78 -31.86
C ALA A 144 18.13 27.48 -32.67
N LYS A 145 18.34 26.23 -33.11
CA LYS A 145 19.52 25.87 -33.91
C LYS A 145 19.45 26.34 -35.36
N ALA A 146 18.30 26.17 -36.02
CA ALA A 146 18.11 26.49 -37.45
C ALA A 146 18.17 28.00 -37.73
N TYR A 147 17.73 28.84 -36.78
CA TYR A 147 17.63 30.30 -36.95
C TYR A 147 18.61 31.08 -36.05
N SER A 148 19.58 30.39 -35.45
CA SER A 148 20.60 30.95 -34.54
C SER A 148 21.40 32.13 -35.13
N VAL A 149 21.50 32.21 -36.46
CA VAL A 149 22.31 33.23 -37.16
C VAL A 149 21.46 34.38 -37.71
N SER A 150 20.14 34.22 -37.89
CA SER A 150 19.33 35.21 -38.63
C SER A 150 18.20 35.90 -37.85
N LEU A 151 17.74 35.37 -36.71
CA LEU A 151 16.55 35.89 -36.02
C LEU A 151 16.71 36.11 -34.51
N PHE A 152 17.73 35.53 -33.88
CA PHE A 152 17.87 35.54 -32.42
C PHE A 152 19.26 35.99 -31.97
N SER A 153 19.34 36.64 -30.81
CA SER A 153 20.62 36.86 -30.13
C SER A 153 21.16 35.54 -29.60
N VAL A 154 22.48 35.48 -29.40
CA VAL A 154 23.18 34.29 -28.89
C VAL A 154 22.60 33.85 -27.53
N ASP A 155 22.32 34.79 -26.63
CA ASP A 155 21.78 34.52 -25.29
C ASP A 155 20.34 33.96 -25.31
N LEU A 156 19.51 34.46 -26.24
CA LEU A 156 18.13 33.99 -26.38
C LEU A 156 18.10 32.58 -26.98
N THR A 157 19.01 32.31 -27.93
CA THR A 157 19.20 30.99 -28.53
C THR A 157 19.56 29.95 -27.45
N GLU A 158 20.50 30.28 -26.56
CA GLU A 158 20.90 29.39 -25.46
C GLU A 158 19.75 29.11 -24.49
N THR A 159 18.97 30.14 -24.16
CA THR A 159 17.81 30.03 -23.26
C THR A 159 16.73 29.12 -23.84
N ILE A 160 16.42 29.26 -25.14
CA ILE A 160 15.43 28.42 -25.83
C ILE A 160 15.91 26.97 -25.92
N VAL A 161 17.20 26.73 -26.14
CA VAL A 161 17.77 25.36 -26.14
C VAL A 161 17.66 24.72 -24.76
N LYS A 162 17.99 25.46 -23.68
CA LYS A 162 17.84 24.96 -22.29
C LYS A 162 16.38 24.65 -21.96
N LEU A 163 15.46 25.52 -22.37
CA LEU A 163 14.02 25.29 -22.21
C LEU A 163 13.57 24.03 -22.98
N GLY A 164 14.03 23.86 -24.22
CA GLY A 164 13.71 22.69 -25.04
C GLY A 164 14.22 21.38 -24.43
N TRP A 165 15.43 21.37 -23.86
CA TRP A 165 15.96 20.21 -23.13
C TRP A 165 15.16 19.91 -21.85
N SER A 166 14.76 20.94 -21.10
CA SER A 166 13.91 20.78 -19.92
C SER A 166 12.55 20.19 -20.27
N LEU A 167 11.91 20.68 -21.34
CA LEU A 167 10.63 20.17 -21.84
C LEU A 167 10.75 18.71 -22.32
N LEU A 168 11.84 18.36 -23.01
CA LEU A 168 12.11 16.97 -23.38
C LEU A 168 12.30 16.06 -22.14
N GLY A 169 13.08 16.51 -21.16
CA GLY A 169 13.28 15.78 -19.91
C GLY A 169 11.97 15.56 -19.15
N ALA A 170 11.14 16.58 -19.02
CA ALA A 170 9.83 16.50 -18.39
C ALA A 170 8.87 15.57 -19.17
N GLY A 171 8.89 15.63 -20.50
CA GLY A 171 8.11 14.74 -21.37
C GLY A 171 8.49 13.28 -21.18
N VAL A 172 9.79 12.95 -21.20
CA VAL A 172 10.30 11.59 -20.97
C VAL A 172 9.96 11.11 -19.56
N PHE A 173 10.16 11.94 -18.54
CA PHE A 173 9.81 11.61 -17.16
C PHE A 173 8.31 11.34 -16.99
N ALA A 174 7.45 12.14 -17.61
CA ALA A 174 6.01 11.92 -17.59
C ALA A 174 5.59 10.60 -18.27
N VAL A 175 6.27 10.19 -19.36
CA VAL A 175 6.04 8.86 -19.96
C VAL A 175 6.44 7.74 -18.99
N ILE A 176 7.59 7.88 -18.32
CA ILE A 176 8.07 6.89 -17.34
C ILE A 176 7.09 6.79 -16.16
N MET A 177 6.65 7.92 -15.61
CA MET A 177 5.68 7.97 -14.51
C MET A 177 4.30 7.39 -14.88
N LYS A 178 3.89 7.53 -16.14
CA LYS A 178 2.66 6.93 -16.67
C LYS A 178 2.81 5.45 -17.03
N SER A 179 4.03 4.93 -17.08
CA SER A 179 4.25 3.50 -17.32
C SER A 179 3.76 2.71 -16.11
N GLY A 180 2.77 1.84 -16.32
CA GLY A 180 2.17 1.05 -15.23
C GLY A 180 3.20 0.22 -14.45
N GLN A 181 4.32 -0.16 -15.08
CA GLN A 181 5.42 -0.86 -14.43
C GLN A 181 6.15 -0.01 -13.39
N PHE A 182 6.40 1.28 -13.67
CA PHE A 182 7.06 2.17 -12.71
C PHE A 182 6.09 2.60 -11.61
N THR A 183 4.82 2.87 -11.96
CA THR A 183 3.79 3.19 -10.96
C THR A 183 3.59 2.05 -9.97
N GLU A 184 3.50 0.81 -10.44
CA GLU A 184 3.32 -0.37 -9.57
C GLU A 184 4.54 -0.60 -8.68
N LEU A 185 5.75 -0.48 -9.22
CA LEU A 185 6.98 -0.66 -8.44
C LEU A 185 7.19 0.46 -7.41
N PHE A 186 6.85 1.70 -7.76
CA PHE A 186 6.92 2.84 -6.85
C PHE A 186 5.84 2.77 -5.77
N GLN A 187 4.60 2.40 -6.11
CA GLN A 187 3.54 2.16 -5.14
C GLN A 187 3.88 1.03 -4.20
N LYS A 188 4.44 -0.07 -4.71
CA LYS A 188 4.94 -1.18 -3.90
C LYS A 188 6.06 -0.73 -2.97
N HIS A 189 7.02 0.05 -3.45
CA HIS A 189 8.13 0.51 -2.62
C HIS A 189 7.68 1.53 -1.56
N ILE A 190 6.76 2.44 -1.88
CA ILE A 190 6.14 3.32 -0.89
C ILE A 190 5.36 2.49 0.13
N ALA A 191 4.59 1.50 -0.32
CA ALA A 191 3.86 0.61 0.58
C ALA A 191 4.82 -0.17 1.48
N ASP A 192 5.87 -0.75 0.94
CA ASP A 192 6.88 -1.49 1.71
C ASP A 192 7.56 -0.55 2.72
N VAL A 193 8.00 0.64 2.34
CA VAL A 193 8.66 1.58 3.28
C VAL A 193 7.68 2.12 4.34
N MET A 194 6.44 2.42 3.95
CA MET A 194 5.43 2.99 4.86
C MET A 194 4.77 1.94 5.76
N TYR A 195 4.70 0.68 5.31
CA TYR A 195 3.95 -0.39 5.99
C TYR A 195 4.82 -1.56 6.46
N ASP A 196 6.14 -1.55 6.23
CA ASP A 196 7.05 -2.53 6.83
C ASP A 196 7.08 -2.35 8.36
N PRO A 197 6.64 -3.35 9.14
CA PRO A 197 6.66 -3.29 10.60
C PRO A 197 8.08 -3.13 11.17
N ALA A 198 9.14 -3.49 10.44
CA ALA A 198 10.53 -3.26 10.85
C ALA A 198 10.94 -1.77 10.79
N ASN A 199 10.27 -0.97 9.95
CA ASN A 199 10.50 0.47 9.81
C ASN A 199 9.61 1.32 10.75
N ALA A 200 8.76 0.68 11.55
CA ALA A 200 7.97 1.34 12.60
C ALA A 200 8.86 1.67 13.83
N THR A 201 9.93 2.41 13.62
CA THR A 201 10.88 2.85 14.66
C THR A 201 10.29 3.88 15.62
N ASN A 202 9.21 4.55 15.23
CA ASN A 202 8.49 5.48 16.09
C ASN A 202 7.24 4.82 16.69
N ALA A 203 7.34 4.43 17.96
CA ALA A 203 6.25 3.84 18.74
C ALA A 203 4.96 4.69 18.72
N ALA A 204 5.06 6.00 18.49
CA ALA A 204 3.91 6.90 18.42
C ALA A 204 3.07 6.75 17.13
N ILE A 205 3.65 6.24 16.04
CA ILE A 205 2.97 6.10 14.73
C ILE A 205 2.15 4.81 14.66
N LEU A 206 2.51 3.80 15.46
CA LEU A 206 1.86 2.49 15.49
C LEU A 206 0.39 2.55 15.94
N PRO A 207 0.04 3.24 17.05
CA PRO A 207 -1.35 3.42 17.46
C PRO A 207 -2.20 4.11 16.39
N GLU A 208 -1.68 5.18 15.77
CA GLU A 208 -2.39 5.92 14.73
C GLU A 208 -2.69 5.05 13.51
N LYS A 209 -1.69 4.31 13.02
CA LYS A 209 -1.87 3.36 11.91
C LYS A 209 -2.85 2.26 12.27
N TRP A 210 -2.72 1.66 13.46
CA TRP A 210 -3.64 0.64 13.93
C TRP A 210 -5.08 1.16 13.99
N ARG A 211 -5.28 2.36 14.54
CA ARG A 211 -6.60 3.01 14.65
C ARG A 211 -7.22 3.21 13.27
N LEU A 212 -6.44 3.68 12.30
CA LEU A 212 -6.88 3.89 10.93
C LEU A 212 -7.30 2.58 10.25
N PHE A 213 -6.52 1.51 10.38
CA PHE A 213 -6.86 0.19 9.83
C PHE A 213 -8.09 -0.43 10.51
N SER A 214 -8.15 -0.38 11.84
CA SER A 214 -9.27 -0.89 12.62
C SER A 214 -10.55 -0.16 12.27
N LEU A 215 -10.51 1.18 12.15
CA LEU A 215 -11.66 1.98 11.75
C LEU A 215 -12.11 1.65 10.32
N ALA A 216 -11.18 1.54 9.37
CA ALA A 216 -11.51 1.19 7.99
C ALA A 216 -12.18 -0.19 7.89
N ARG A 217 -11.77 -1.14 8.74
CA ARG A 217 -12.37 -2.48 8.80
C ARG A 217 -13.73 -2.48 9.51
N ILE A 218 -13.85 -1.82 10.65
CA ILE A 218 -15.08 -1.83 11.47
C ILE A 218 -16.19 -1.02 10.80
N LYS A 219 -15.86 0.05 10.06
CA LYS A 219 -16.84 0.80 9.24
C LYS A 219 -17.54 -0.05 8.18
N GLN A 220 -16.98 -1.19 7.79
CA GLN A 220 -17.65 -2.13 6.88
C GLN A 220 -18.78 -2.91 7.57
N LEU A 221 -18.79 -2.93 8.91
CA LEU A 221 -19.71 -3.72 9.73
C LEU A 221 -20.67 -2.85 10.54
N LEU A 222 -20.24 -1.65 10.96
CA LEU A 222 -20.99 -0.77 11.86
C LEU A 222 -21.12 0.64 11.27
N PRO A 223 -22.20 1.38 11.58
CA PRO A 223 -22.33 2.80 11.25
C PRO A 223 -21.19 3.62 11.87
N GLU A 224 -20.84 4.74 11.23
CA GLU A 224 -19.62 5.50 11.53
C GLU A 224 -19.47 5.94 13.00
N SER A 225 -20.56 6.35 13.64
CA SER A 225 -20.56 6.74 15.06
C SER A 225 -20.19 5.58 16.00
N TYR A 226 -20.75 4.39 15.74
CA TYR A 226 -20.46 3.18 16.51
C TYR A 226 -19.08 2.61 16.18
N ALA A 227 -18.65 2.70 14.92
CA ALA A 227 -17.33 2.24 14.51
C ALA A 227 -16.21 3.03 15.22
N LYS A 228 -16.36 4.35 15.32
CA LYS A 228 -15.40 5.20 16.06
C LYS A 228 -15.39 4.87 17.55
N ALA A 229 -16.56 4.78 18.18
CA ALA A 229 -16.66 4.43 19.60
C ALA A 229 -16.09 3.03 19.91
N ALA A 230 -16.29 2.06 19.02
CA ALA A 230 -15.74 0.71 19.15
C ALA A 230 -14.21 0.72 19.03
N VAL A 231 -13.64 1.39 18.03
CA VAL A 231 -12.18 1.51 17.87
C VAL A 231 -11.57 2.21 19.08
N ASP A 232 -12.16 3.31 19.54
CA ASP A 232 -11.68 4.06 20.71
C ASP A 232 -11.74 3.20 21.99
N GLY A 233 -12.80 2.39 22.14
CA GLY A 233 -12.92 1.45 23.25
C GLY A 233 -11.91 0.32 23.22
N ILE A 234 -11.58 -0.21 22.03
CA ILE A 234 -10.55 -1.25 21.85
C ILE A 234 -9.17 -0.64 22.08
N GLU A 235 -8.88 0.52 21.51
CA GLU A 235 -7.62 1.25 21.72
C GLU A 235 -7.41 1.51 23.21
N LYS A 236 -8.39 2.09 23.90
CA LYS A 236 -8.32 2.35 25.33
C LYS A 236 -8.11 1.09 26.17
N ARG A 237 -8.73 -0.03 25.78
CA ARG A 237 -8.68 -1.27 26.57
C ARG A 237 -7.41 -2.10 26.34
N PHE A 238 -6.79 -1.98 25.17
CA PHE A 238 -5.70 -2.88 24.75
C PHE A 238 -4.40 -2.14 24.37
N PHE A 239 -4.44 -0.84 24.09
CA PHE A 239 -3.30 -0.02 23.67
C PHE A 239 -2.92 1.07 24.69
N ASP A 240 -3.86 1.52 25.52
CA ASP A 240 -3.70 2.72 26.35
C ASP A 240 -3.11 2.45 27.75
N ASP A 241 -2.51 1.29 27.97
CA ASP A 241 -1.72 1.06 29.16
C ASP A 241 -0.34 0.61 28.72
N GLU A 242 0.66 1.41 29.10
CA GLU A 242 2.04 1.01 29.24
C GLU A 242 2.12 -0.20 30.19
N LEU A 243 1.80 -1.40 29.72
CA LEU A 243 1.81 -2.58 30.58
C LEU A 243 3.26 -2.82 30.98
N ASP A 244 3.56 -2.59 32.25
CA ASP A 244 4.87 -2.82 32.86
C ASP A 244 5.44 -4.22 32.54
N TYR A 245 4.55 -5.18 32.34
CA TYR A 245 4.87 -6.57 32.02
C TYR A 245 3.70 -7.29 31.34
N HIS A 246 4.00 -8.45 30.75
CA HIS A 246 3.01 -9.46 30.36
C HIS A 246 3.35 -10.84 30.93
N PHE A 247 2.35 -11.72 30.94
CA PHE A 247 2.52 -13.09 31.43
C PHE A 247 2.97 -14.03 30.30
N GLU A 248 3.88 -14.94 30.61
CA GLU A 248 4.19 -16.09 29.78
C GLU A 248 4.13 -17.37 30.60
N LYS A 249 3.65 -18.45 29.97
CA LYS A 249 3.52 -19.77 30.60
C LYS A 249 2.78 -19.70 31.94
N LEU A 250 1.65 -18.98 31.96
CA LEU A 250 0.84 -18.87 33.16
C LEU A 250 0.28 -20.25 33.53
N ASP A 251 0.58 -20.70 34.74
CA ASP A 251 0.02 -21.91 35.32
C ASP A 251 -0.61 -21.57 36.66
N ILE A 252 -1.88 -21.90 36.83
CA ILE A 252 -2.63 -21.67 38.06
C ILE A 252 -3.18 -22.99 38.55
N ALA A 253 -2.81 -23.40 39.74
CA ALA A 253 -3.27 -24.62 40.39
C ALA A 253 -4.11 -24.28 41.63
N TYR A 254 -5.29 -24.90 41.69
CA TYR A 254 -6.22 -24.83 42.81
C TYR A 254 -6.26 -26.18 43.51
N LYS A 255 -5.92 -26.20 44.80
CA LYS A 255 -6.21 -27.33 45.68
C LYS A 255 -7.36 -26.92 46.60
N ILE A 256 -8.49 -27.57 46.43
CA ILE A 256 -9.74 -27.24 47.11
C ILE A 256 -10.06 -28.34 48.11
N THR A 257 -10.33 -27.98 49.35
CA THR A 257 -10.75 -28.91 50.41
C THR A 257 -12.01 -28.37 51.03
N VAL A 258 -13.09 -29.12 50.94
CA VAL A 258 -14.40 -28.75 51.49
C VAL A 258 -14.60 -29.46 52.82
N ASP A 259 -15.07 -28.74 53.84
CA ASP A 259 -15.45 -29.30 55.13
C ASP A 259 -16.96 -29.63 55.20
N ASP A 260 -17.37 -30.34 56.26
CA ASP A 260 -18.76 -30.74 56.52
C ASP A 260 -19.74 -29.56 56.66
N GLN A 261 -19.24 -28.32 56.76
CA GLN A 261 -20.03 -27.10 56.91
C GLN A 261 -20.15 -26.31 55.59
N ASP A 262 -19.79 -26.93 54.46
CA ASP A 262 -19.72 -26.30 53.14
C ASP A 262 -18.74 -25.11 53.07
N ARG A 263 -17.67 -25.14 53.87
CA ARG A 263 -16.58 -24.17 53.79
C ARG A 263 -15.44 -24.77 52.98
N ALA A 264 -15.07 -24.08 51.90
CA ALA A 264 -13.95 -24.45 51.08
C ALA A 264 -12.68 -23.72 51.53
N LYS A 265 -11.66 -24.50 51.89
CA LYS A 265 -10.28 -24.02 51.97
C LYS A 265 -9.65 -24.18 50.59
N ILE A 266 -9.24 -23.08 49.98
CA ILE A 266 -8.71 -23.03 48.61
C ILE A 266 -7.26 -22.56 48.68
N VAL A 267 -6.34 -23.41 48.24
CA VAL A 267 -4.93 -23.06 48.05
C VAL A 267 -4.69 -22.80 46.56
N ASN A 268 -4.48 -21.53 46.22
CA ASN A 268 -4.24 -21.07 44.86
C ASN A 268 -2.74 -20.78 44.66
N THR A 269 -2.07 -21.64 43.90
CA THR A 269 -0.68 -21.44 43.49
C THR A 269 -0.64 -20.96 42.05
N MET A 270 0.06 -19.86 41.79
CA MET A 270 0.30 -19.37 40.43
C MET A 270 1.78 -19.34 40.17
N THR A 271 2.17 -19.86 39.02
CA THR A 271 3.54 -19.82 38.50
C THR A 271 3.52 -19.19 37.12
N THR A 272 4.40 -18.25 36.85
CA THR A 272 4.47 -17.58 35.55
C THR A 272 5.82 -16.91 35.33
N ASN A 273 6.20 -16.74 34.07
CA ASN A 273 7.28 -15.83 33.69
C ASN A 273 6.68 -14.47 33.35
N LEU A 274 7.04 -13.45 34.12
CA LEU A 274 6.75 -12.07 33.82
C LEU A 274 7.80 -11.57 32.83
N GLN A 275 7.36 -11.12 31.67
CA GLN A 275 8.20 -10.42 30.70
C GLN A 275 8.04 -8.93 30.92
N ILE A 276 9.13 -8.26 31.28
CA ILE A 276 9.12 -6.85 31.67
C ILE A 276 9.38 -5.99 30.45
N ARG A 277 8.61 -4.90 30.31
CA ARG A 277 8.81 -3.93 29.24
C ARG A 277 10.21 -3.31 29.33
N ARG A 278 10.93 -3.30 28.21
CA ARG A 278 12.22 -2.59 28.08
C ARG A 278 12.03 -1.09 28.33
N ASN A 279 12.99 -0.46 28.99
CA ASN A 279 13.05 0.99 29.27
C ASN A 279 12.01 1.57 30.24
N LEU A 280 11.26 0.74 30.98
CA LEU A 280 10.39 1.28 32.02
C LEU A 280 11.18 1.58 33.31
N ALA A 281 10.96 2.76 33.89
CA ALA A 281 11.69 3.22 35.07
C ALA A 281 11.32 2.44 36.34
N ASN A 282 10.04 2.08 36.54
CA ASN A 282 9.57 1.43 37.78
C ASN A 282 8.43 0.43 37.50
N PRO A 283 8.70 -0.72 36.85
CA PRO A 283 7.69 -1.75 36.61
C PRO A 283 7.15 -2.33 37.94
N MET A 284 5.83 -2.37 38.09
CA MET A 284 5.14 -2.89 39.26
C MET A 284 4.15 -3.98 38.90
N PHE A 285 4.36 -5.16 39.47
CA PHE A 285 3.35 -6.21 39.46
C PHE A 285 2.24 -5.92 40.44
N ARG A 286 0.99 -6.03 39.98
CA ARG A 286 -0.22 -5.81 40.78
C ARG A 286 -1.19 -6.96 40.55
N GLN A 287 -1.63 -7.56 41.64
CA GLN A 287 -2.69 -8.56 41.61
C GLN A 287 -3.70 -8.29 42.72
N THR A 288 -4.96 -8.17 42.35
CA THR A 288 -6.06 -8.09 43.32
C THR A 288 -6.65 -9.47 43.53
N VAL A 289 -6.94 -9.80 44.79
CA VAL A 289 -7.64 -11.02 45.21
C VAL A 289 -8.82 -10.58 46.05
N ARG A 290 -9.99 -11.16 45.76
CA ARG A 290 -11.20 -10.95 46.55
C ARG A 290 -11.60 -12.27 47.19
N ALA A 291 -12.02 -12.23 48.46
CA ALA A 291 -12.70 -13.34 49.10
C ALA A 291 -13.62 -12.83 50.21
N ASP A 292 -14.73 -13.55 50.44
CA ASP A 292 -15.75 -13.20 51.43
C ASP A 292 -15.31 -13.34 52.89
N ALA A 293 -14.26 -14.13 53.17
CA ALA A 293 -13.78 -14.37 54.52
C ALA A 293 -12.30 -13.97 54.68
N SER A 294 -11.39 -14.95 54.75
CA SER A 294 -9.97 -14.69 54.95
C SER A 294 -9.17 -14.96 53.68
N VAL A 295 -8.22 -14.07 53.40
CA VAL A 295 -7.19 -14.25 52.38
C VAL A 295 -5.82 -14.12 53.05
N THR A 296 -4.98 -15.14 52.89
CA THR A 296 -3.61 -15.13 53.40
C THR A 296 -2.64 -15.40 52.27
N LEU A 297 -1.65 -14.52 52.10
CA LEU A 297 -0.50 -14.78 51.23
C LEU A 297 0.50 -15.66 52.00
N THR A 298 0.66 -16.92 51.60
CA THR A 298 1.48 -17.88 52.35
C THR A 298 2.91 -17.95 51.83
N ASN A 299 3.10 -17.85 50.52
CA ASN A 299 4.41 -17.90 49.88
C ASN A 299 4.47 -16.98 48.66
N VAL A 300 5.62 -16.35 48.47
CA VAL A 300 6.02 -15.71 47.21
C VAL A 300 7.47 -16.11 46.93
N PHE A 301 7.73 -16.62 45.73
CA PHE A 301 9.07 -16.86 45.22
C PHE A 301 9.29 -16.03 43.97
N ILE A 302 10.45 -15.40 43.90
CA ILE A 302 10.88 -14.64 42.74
C ILE A 302 12.22 -15.20 42.29
N ASN A 303 12.30 -15.69 41.05
CA ASN A 303 13.46 -16.42 40.52
C ASN A 303 13.90 -17.57 41.44
N GLY A 304 12.93 -18.27 42.05
CA GLY A 304 13.18 -19.37 43.00
C GLY A 304 13.58 -18.94 44.41
N VAL A 305 13.77 -17.65 44.68
CA VAL A 305 14.14 -17.12 46.00
C VAL A 305 12.87 -16.71 46.77
N LYS A 306 12.72 -17.23 47.99
CA LYS A 306 11.57 -16.89 48.84
C LYS A 306 11.64 -15.43 49.28
N VAL A 307 10.57 -14.68 49.04
CA VAL A 307 10.44 -13.29 49.49
C VAL A 307 10.00 -13.27 50.95
N ASN A 308 10.58 -12.35 51.74
CA ASN A 308 10.17 -12.15 53.12
C ASN A 308 8.80 -11.47 53.18
N LEU A 309 7.79 -12.20 53.68
CA LEU A 309 6.42 -11.71 53.82
C LEU A 309 6.17 -10.89 55.09
N ALA A 310 7.18 -10.71 55.94
CA ALA A 310 7.07 -9.84 57.11
C ALA A 310 6.90 -8.35 56.73
N ASP A 311 7.22 -8.00 55.49
CA ASP A 311 6.91 -6.68 54.94
C ASP A 311 5.41 -6.61 54.57
N THR A 312 4.63 -6.02 55.48
CA THR A 312 3.21 -5.72 55.28
C THR A 312 2.96 -4.75 54.12
N SER A 313 4.03 -4.18 53.53
CA SER A 313 3.90 -3.33 52.36
C SER A 313 3.47 -4.08 51.08
N LEU A 314 3.77 -5.38 51.01
CA LEU A 314 3.61 -6.20 49.81
C LEU A 314 2.18 -6.69 49.59
N PHE A 315 1.45 -6.98 50.66
CA PHE A 315 0.08 -7.50 50.59
C PHE A 315 -0.81 -6.72 51.55
N LYS A 316 -1.73 -5.92 51.00
CA LYS A 316 -2.56 -4.99 51.76
C LYS A 316 -4.03 -5.14 51.41
N MET A 317 -4.88 -4.96 52.40
CA MET A 317 -6.29 -4.69 52.18
C MET A 317 -6.44 -3.35 51.42
N THR A 318 -7.33 -3.33 50.45
CA THR A 318 -7.65 -2.12 49.69
C THR A 318 -8.69 -1.27 50.42
N CYS A 319 -9.24 -0.24 49.77
CA CYS A 319 -10.38 0.51 50.31
C CYS A 319 -11.65 -0.35 50.44
N ASN A 320 -11.73 -1.47 49.69
CA ASN A 320 -12.79 -2.46 49.83
C ASN A 320 -12.31 -3.56 50.82
N PRO A 321 -13.04 -3.82 51.93
CA PRO A 321 -12.62 -4.78 52.94
C PRO A 321 -12.43 -6.21 52.42
N ASP A 322 -13.16 -6.59 51.37
CA ASP A 322 -13.10 -7.95 50.81
C ASP A 322 -11.94 -8.11 49.80
N GLU A 323 -11.26 -7.02 49.44
CA GLU A 323 -10.23 -6.99 48.41
C GLU A 323 -8.85 -6.73 49.00
N HIS A 324 -7.93 -7.61 48.62
CA HIS A 324 -6.52 -7.50 48.95
C HIS A 324 -5.69 -7.33 47.69
N GLN A 325 -4.62 -6.55 47.77
CA GLN A 325 -3.72 -6.29 46.66
C GLN A 325 -2.30 -6.72 46.99
N LEU A 326 -1.74 -7.58 46.15
CA LEU A 326 -0.32 -7.89 46.09
C LEU A 326 0.37 -6.89 45.16
N VAL A 327 1.37 -6.17 45.67
CA VAL A 327 2.18 -5.22 44.90
C VAL A 327 3.66 -5.58 45.02
N LEU A 328 4.32 -5.81 43.88
CA LEU A 328 5.74 -6.12 43.82
C LEU A 328 6.44 -5.13 42.87
N LYS A 329 7.48 -4.44 43.37
CA LYS A 329 8.36 -3.63 42.53
C LYS A 329 9.35 -4.55 41.83
N LEU A 330 9.16 -4.81 40.54
CA LEU A 330 9.88 -5.86 39.83
C LEU A 330 11.40 -5.60 39.77
N LYS A 331 11.81 -4.33 39.73
CA LYS A 331 13.24 -3.95 39.73
C LYS A 331 13.99 -4.30 41.01
N ASP A 332 13.31 -4.34 42.15
CA ASP A 332 13.94 -4.66 43.43
C ASP A 332 14.42 -6.12 43.47
N TYR A 333 13.80 -6.98 42.65
CA TYR A 333 14.09 -8.42 42.61
C TYR A 333 14.89 -8.87 41.37
N ALA A 334 14.91 -8.07 40.30
CA ALA A 334 15.75 -8.34 39.14
C ALA A 334 16.14 -7.03 38.41
N PRO A 335 17.16 -6.30 38.91
CA PRO A 335 17.57 -5.03 38.33
C PRO A 335 18.10 -5.22 36.90
N GLY A 336 17.40 -4.65 35.92
CA GLY A 336 17.78 -4.72 34.51
C GLY A 336 17.44 -6.04 33.80
N ALA A 337 16.78 -6.99 34.48
CA ALA A 337 16.32 -8.20 33.83
C ALA A 337 15.08 -7.93 32.97
N GLU A 338 15.03 -8.59 31.81
CA GLU A 338 13.86 -8.52 30.91
C GLU A 338 12.77 -9.53 31.31
N SER A 339 13.10 -10.50 32.16
CA SER A 339 12.15 -11.52 32.62
C SER A 339 12.40 -11.92 34.07
N ILE A 340 11.32 -12.26 34.76
CA ILE A 340 11.31 -12.76 36.14
C ILE A 340 10.36 -13.94 36.23
N THR A 341 10.76 -15.02 36.91
CA THR A 341 9.83 -16.09 37.28
C THR A 341 9.17 -15.76 38.62
N LEU A 342 7.85 -15.66 38.62
CA LEU A 342 7.03 -15.40 39.80
C LEU A 342 6.25 -16.67 40.15
N GLU A 343 6.37 -17.09 41.40
CA GLU A 343 5.49 -18.07 42.03
C GLU A 343 4.83 -17.44 43.27
N ARG A 344 3.53 -17.63 43.44
CA ARG A 344 2.83 -17.14 44.63
C ARG A 344 1.68 -18.04 45.03
N THR A 345 1.51 -18.20 46.34
CA THR A 345 0.46 -19.04 46.93
C THR A 345 -0.44 -18.20 47.82
N PHE A 346 -1.74 -18.18 47.48
CA PHE A 346 -2.79 -17.66 48.36
C PHE A 346 -3.54 -18.80 49.00
N GLU A 347 -3.89 -18.63 50.26
CA GLU A 347 -4.86 -19.47 50.97
C GLU A 347 -6.11 -18.62 51.23
N THR A 348 -7.25 -19.09 50.75
CA THR A 348 -8.55 -18.42 50.95
C THR A 348 -9.55 -19.37 51.58
N VAL A 349 -10.41 -18.84 52.44
CA VAL A 349 -11.58 -19.55 52.96
C VAL A 349 -12.83 -18.96 52.33
N GLN A 350 -13.73 -19.81 51.83
CA GLN A 350 -14.96 -19.42 51.16
C GLN A 350 -16.14 -20.24 51.68
N ASN A 351 -17.32 -19.63 51.79
CA ASN A 351 -18.55 -20.34 52.11
C ASN A 351 -19.28 -20.69 50.81
N LEU A 352 -19.41 -21.98 50.50
CA LEU A 352 -20.00 -22.44 49.26
C LEU A 352 -21.52 -22.18 49.17
N LYS A 353 -22.20 -21.89 50.28
CA LYS A 353 -23.62 -21.52 50.27
C LYS A 353 -23.86 -20.12 49.70
N THR A 354 -22.92 -19.21 49.91
CA THR A 354 -23.01 -17.82 49.44
C THR A 354 -22.25 -17.61 48.15
N GLU A 355 -21.07 -18.21 48.04
CA GLU A 355 -20.18 -18.05 46.89
C GLU A 355 -19.61 -19.42 46.48
N PRO A 356 -20.34 -20.22 45.67
CA PRO A 356 -19.91 -21.54 45.23
C PRO A 356 -18.93 -21.49 44.05
N PHE A 357 -18.31 -20.34 43.76
CA PHE A 357 -17.51 -20.15 42.57
C PHE A 357 -16.24 -19.34 42.81
N ILE A 358 -15.22 -19.63 42.02
CA ILE A 358 -13.96 -18.89 41.96
C ILE A 358 -13.93 -18.18 40.62
N THR A 359 -13.80 -16.86 40.63
CA THR A 359 -13.70 -16.05 39.41
C THR A 359 -12.29 -15.48 39.27
N ALA A 360 -11.70 -15.62 38.08
CA ALA A 360 -10.44 -15.01 37.74
C ALA A 360 -10.56 -14.26 36.42
N VAL A 361 -10.18 -12.98 36.41
CA VAL A 361 -10.13 -12.14 35.21
C VAL A 361 -8.70 -11.67 35.01
N MET A 362 -8.19 -11.83 33.79
CA MET A 362 -6.87 -11.38 33.41
C MET A 362 -6.91 -9.87 33.14
N THR A 363 -6.11 -9.11 33.87
CA THR A 363 -5.95 -7.66 33.65
C THR A 363 -4.87 -7.33 32.62
N ARG A 364 -4.01 -8.31 32.31
CA ARG A 364 -2.91 -8.25 31.33
C ARG A 364 -3.00 -9.44 30.39
N PHE A 365 -2.43 -9.32 29.20
CA PHE A 365 -2.39 -10.46 28.29
C PHE A 365 -1.41 -11.54 28.79
N SER A 366 -1.66 -12.79 28.42
CA SER A 366 -0.77 -13.92 28.67
C SER A 366 -0.49 -14.71 27.41
N LYS A 367 0.77 -15.11 27.20
CA LYS A 367 1.17 -16.07 26.16
C LYS A 367 1.20 -17.48 26.74
N GLY A 368 0.19 -18.26 26.40
CA GLY A 368 -0.10 -19.55 27.04
C GLY A 368 -0.66 -19.39 28.46
N ALA A 369 -1.63 -20.23 28.79
CA ALA A 369 -2.24 -20.28 30.10
C ALA A 369 -2.89 -21.64 30.37
N THR A 370 -2.57 -22.23 31.51
CA THR A 370 -3.08 -23.52 31.99
C THR A 370 -3.66 -23.36 33.38
N ILE A 371 -4.87 -23.88 33.58
CA ILE A 371 -5.56 -23.87 34.87
C ILE A 371 -5.75 -25.30 35.32
N ARG A 372 -5.46 -25.59 36.58
CA ARG A 372 -5.53 -26.92 37.18
C ARG A 372 -6.33 -26.84 38.46
N ALA A 373 -7.23 -27.79 38.69
CA ALA A 373 -7.95 -27.88 39.95
C ALA A 373 -8.04 -29.33 40.43
N ASN A 374 -7.83 -29.52 41.73
CA ASN A 374 -8.11 -30.74 42.46
C ASN A 374 -9.05 -30.37 43.62
N ILE A 375 -10.04 -31.20 43.88
CA ILE A 375 -11.06 -31.03 44.91
C ILE A 375 -11.31 -32.36 45.64
N THR A 376 -11.78 -32.30 46.87
CA THR A 376 -12.23 -33.47 47.64
C THR A 376 -13.32 -34.27 46.91
N ASP A 377 -13.29 -35.60 47.07
CA ASP A 377 -14.11 -36.56 46.29
C ASP A 377 -15.62 -36.34 46.35
N GLU A 378 -16.13 -35.74 47.43
CA GLU A 378 -17.55 -35.43 47.62
C GLU A 378 -18.04 -34.29 46.72
N HIS A 379 -17.12 -33.58 46.08
CA HIS A 379 -17.39 -32.43 45.24
C HIS A 379 -16.71 -32.58 43.87
N THR A 380 -17.24 -31.85 42.89
CA THR A 380 -16.63 -31.74 41.56
C THR A 380 -16.59 -30.29 41.11
N VAL A 381 -15.71 -30.01 40.15
CA VAL A 381 -15.46 -28.67 39.62
C VAL A 381 -15.99 -28.57 38.19
N ARG A 382 -16.82 -27.56 37.94
CA ARG A 382 -17.25 -27.18 36.59
C ARG A 382 -16.48 -25.94 36.16
N PHE A 383 -15.86 -26.01 35.00
CA PHE A 383 -15.08 -24.92 34.44
C PHE A 383 -15.87 -24.18 33.37
N VAL A 384 -16.02 -22.86 33.54
CA VAL A 384 -16.68 -21.98 32.59
C VAL A 384 -15.67 -20.93 32.13
N PRO A 385 -15.24 -20.93 30.86
CA PRO A 385 -14.37 -19.87 30.36
C PRO A 385 -15.10 -18.53 30.26
N MET A 386 -14.36 -17.44 30.43
CA MET A 386 -14.83 -16.10 30.11
C MET A 386 -13.99 -15.54 28.96
N GLY A 387 -14.61 -15.26 27.81
CA GLY A 387 -13.94 -14.71 26.63
C GLY A 387 -14.17 -15.55 25.36
N PHE A 388 -13.39 -15.25 24.31
CA PHE A 388 -13.62 -15.81 22.97
C PHE A 388 -13.12 -17.26 22.78
N ASN A 389 -12.29 -17.77 23.68
CA ASN A 389 -11.71 -19.11 23.55
C ASN A 389 -12.46 -20.09 24.45
N ALA A 390 -13.22 -21.02 23.84
CA ALA A 390 -13.69 -22.20 24.55
C ALA A 390 -12.48 -23.11 24.84
N PRO A 391 -12.22 -23.46 26.10
CA PRO A 391 -11.16 -24.37 26.45
C PRO A 391 -11.51 -25.75 25.90
N GLY A 392 -10.47 -26.54 25.64
CA GLY A 392 -10.66 -27.97 25.41
C GLY A 392 -11.31 -28.65 26.61
N LYS A 393 -11.80 -29.87 26.42
CA LYS A 393 -12.24 -30.72 27.54
C LYS A 393 -11.11 -30.86 28.57
N PRO A 394 -11.42 -30.90 29.88
CA PRO A 394 -10.40 -31.13 30.90
C PRO A 394 -9.66 -32.45 30.63
N VAL A 395 -8.35 -32.41 30.82
CA VAL A 395 -7.50 -33.60 30.85
C VAL A 395 -7.13 -33.86 32.30
N LEU A 396 -7.30 -35.10 32.77
CA LEU A 396 -6.75 -35.50 34.08
C LEU A 396 -5.23 -35.59 33.97
N ASP A 397 -4.54 -34.81 34.79
CA ASP A 397 -3.11 -34.95 35.07
C ASP A 397 -2.91 -36.24 35.89
N GLY A 398 -1.77 -36.92 35.74
CA GLY A 398 -1.36 -38.06 36.57
C GLY A 398 -1.26 -37.75 38.08
N ASN A 399 -1.45 -36.48 38.49
CA ASN A 399 -1.55 -36.03 39.88
C ASN A 399 -2.99 -35.68 40.33
N GLU A 400 -4.03 -36.25 39.69
CA GLU A 400 -5.45 -36.05 40.05
C GLU A 400 -5.97 -34.61 39.87
N PHE A 401 -5.26 -33.78 39.11
CA PHE A 401 -5.76 -32.45 38.74
C PHE A 401 -6.56 -32.53 37.44
N HIS A 402 -7.75 -31.94 37.45
CA HIS A 402 -8.43 -31.56 36.22
C HIS A 402 -7.70 -30.36 35.62
N THR A 403 -7.17 -30.52 34.41
CA THR A 403 -6.36 -29.52 33.71
C THR A 403 -7.10 -28.97 32.50
N TRP A 404 -7.24 -27.65 32.45
CA TRP A 404 -7.78 -26.89 31.32
C TRP A 404 -6.69 -26.02 30.71
N VAL A 405 -6.43 -26.22 29.41
CA VAL A 405 -5.58 -25.33 28.63
C VAL A 405 -6.47 -24.26 28.00
N ILE A 406 -6.47 -23.06 28.59
CA ILE A 406 -7.28 -21.92 28.12
C ILE A 406 -6.57 -21.12 27.02
N ALA A 407 -5.23 -21.21 26.95
CA ALA A 407 -4.44 -20.74 25.82
C ALA A 407 -3.23 -21.69 25.63
N LYS A 408 -3.08 -22.25 24.43
CA LYS A 408 -1.95 -23.15 24.12
C LYS A 408 -0.63 -22.37 24.13
N PRO A 409 0.52 -23.06 24.26
CA PRO A 409 1.82 -22.41 24.08
C PRO A 409 1.89 -21.66 22.75
N GLY A 410 2.10 -20.35 22.80
CA GLY A 410 2.11 -19.48 21.62
C GLY A 410 0.81 -18.71 21.39
N ASP A 411 -0.33 -19.20 21.89
CA ASP A 411 -1.61 -18.50 21.81
C ASP A 411 -1.73 -17.41 22.89
N LEU A 412 -2.61 -16.45 22.65
CA LEU A 412 -2.84 -15.32 23.54
C LEU A 412 -4.15 -15.46 24.32
N LEU A 413 -4.07 -15.19 25.62
CA LEU A 413 -5.19 -14.86 26.48
C LEU A 413 -5.21 -13.34 26.65
N LEU A 414 -6.33 -12.68 26.32
CA LEU A 414 -6.42 -11.23 26.27
C LEU A 414 -6.91 -10.63 27.60
N PRO A 415 -6.61 -9.33 27.87
CA PRO A 415 -7.20 -8.62 29.00
C PRO A 415 -8.73 -8.66 28.97
N GLY A 416 -9.34 -8.95 30.11
CA GLY A 416 -10.77 -9.17 30.27
C GLY A 416 -11.24 -10.60 29.99
N HIS A 417 -10.38 -11.48 29.47
CA HIS A 417 -10.66 -12.92 29.47
C HIS A 417 -10.35 -13.52 30.84
N GLY A 418 -10.86 -14.73 31.09
CA GLY A 418 -10.72 -15.37 32.39
C GLY A 418 -11.46 -16.68 32.47
N TYR A 419 -11.86 -17.05 33.67
CA TYR A 419 -12.63 -18.26 33.93
C TYR A 419 -13.37 -18.18 35.26
N ILE A 420 -14.38 -19.04 35.36
CA ILE A 420 -15.14 -19.31 36.57
C ILE A 420 -15.00 -20.81 36.86
N ILE A 421 -14.57 -21.17 38.07
CA ILE A 421 -14.63 -22.54 38.58
C ILE A 421 -15.83 -22.60 39.51
N ILE A 422 -16.83 -23.43 39.20
CA ILE A 422 -18.00 -23.64 40.04
C ILE A 422 -17.80 -24.96 40.79
N ILE A 423 -17.89 -24.91 42.11
CA ILE A 423 -17.79 -26.06 42.99
C ILE A 423 -19.20 -26.59 43.21
N VAL A 424 -19.43 -27.87 42.91
CA VAL A 424 -20.74 -28.51 43.09
C VAL A 424 -20.59 -29.84 43.83
N PRO A 425 -21.54 -30.21 44.71
CA PRO A 425 -21.57 -31.54 45.30
C PRO A 425 -21.70 -32.60 44.21
N VAL A 426 -21.04 -33.74 44.39
CA VAL A 426 -21.28 -34.93 43.56
C VAL A 426 -22.68 -35.44 43.92
N GLN A 427 -23.61 -35.39 42.96
CA GLN A 427 -24.88 -36.09 43.13
C GLN A 427 -24.58 -37.58 43.14
N ILE A 428 -24.56 -38.16 44.33
CA ILE A 428 -24.67 -39.60 44.47
C ILE A 428 -26.09 -39.93 44.06
N ASP A 429 -26.27 -40.54 42.89
CA ASP A 429 -27.53 -41.17 42.51
C ASP A 429 -27.82 -42.25 43.57
N THR A 430 -28.53 -41.86 44.63
CA THR A 430 -29.17 -42.81 45.53
C THR A 430 -30.29 -43.42 44.73
N GLY A 431 -29.99 -44.52 44.04
CA GLY A 431 -30.92 -45.25 43.19
C GLY A 431 -32.28 -45.38 43.87
N SER A 432 -33.28 -44.72 43.27
CA SER A 432 -34.69 -44.82 43.61
C SER A 432 -35.27 -46.15 43.18
#